data_AF-A0A8S4NCF9-F1
#
_entry.id   AF-A0A8S4NCF9-F1
#
_cell.length_a   1.000
_cell.length_b   1.000
_cell.length_c   1.000
_cell.angle_alpha   90.00
_cell.angle_beta   90.00
_cell.angle_gamma   90.00
#
_symmetry.space_group_name_H-M   'P 1'
#
loop_
_entity.id
_entity.type
_entity.pdbx_description
1 polymer ?
#
loop_
_entity_poly.entity_id
_entity_poly.type
_entity_poly.pdbx_seq_one_letter_code
_entity_poly.pdbx_strand_id
1 'polypeptide(L)'
;NPFTEFDSIDESIHGCKASQALKVLEGTIFCSEFLPFSLGIYPSHRHFSTNETYADLERILKPKTGLAKSLYQASLYDNVWAIGMAINETLKTFTVDEVKNYKHSTNENKKLLNALYDNLLGVYLQGVSGRYYYNKTTGARQSDSYVGIWDSKKTLIKIGYFDAKESNLTITQSPAVIWKSKGGTTPLDSEIEHVVRRRISKTS
;
A
#
# COMPACT_ATOMS: atom_id res chain seq x y z
N ASN A 1 11.98 10.77 -4.66
CA ASN A 1 10.58 10.32 -4.83
C ASN A 1 10.68 8.94 -5.48
N PRO A 2 10.25 7.85 -4.84
CA PRO A 2 10.48 6.48 -5.33
C PRO A 2 9.66 6.09 -6.57
N PHE A 3 8.83 7.00 -7.07
CA PHE A 3 7.94 6.77 -8.22
C PHE A 3 8.40 7.50 -9.48
N THR A 4 9.63 8.05 -9.53
CA THR A 4 10.08 8.92 -10.64
C THR A 4 10.92 8.25 -11.72
N GLU A 5 11.21 6.95 -11.66
CA GLU A 5 12.11 6.31 -12.63
C GLU A 5 11.38 5.26 -13.48
N PHE A 6 10.69 5.74 -14.52
CA PHE A 6 10.54 4.98 -15.77
C PHE A 6 11.63 5.49 -16.72
N ASP A 7 12.88 5.11 -16.47
CA ASP A 7 14.02 5.71 -17.17
C ASP A 7 14.21 5.24 -18.61
N SER A 8 13.47 4.24 -19.08
CA SER A 8 13.32 3.96 -20.50
C SER A 8 12.23 2.91 -20.73
N ILE A 9 11.44 3.11 -21.77
CA ILE A 9 10.66 2.04 -22.40
C ILE A 9 11.50 1.58 -23.58
N ASP A 10 11.74 0.28 -23.69
CA ASP A 10 12.39 -0.28 -24.88
C ASP A 10 11.45 -0.12 -26.08
N GLU A 11 11.68 0.94 -26.86
CA GLU A 11 10.86 1.31 -28.01
C GLU A 11 10.86 0.23 -29.10
N SER A 12 11.86 -0.67 -29.10
CA SER A 12 11.98 -1.77 -30.05
C SER A 12 11.00 -2.91 -29.78
N ILE A 13 10.53 -3.05 -28.53
CA ILE A 13 9.63 -4.12 -28.10
C ILE A 13 8.16 -3.69 -28.19
N HIS A 14 7.87 -2.42 -27.90
CA HIS A 14 6.49 -1.95 -27.70
C HIS A 14 5.93 -1.11 -28.86
N GLY A 15 6.73 -0.77 -29.87
CA GLY A 15 6.28 -0.02 -31.05
C GLY A 15 5.79 1.41 -30.76
N CYS A 16 5.92 1.88 -29.52
CA CYS A 16 5.58 3.23 -29.09
C CYS A 16 6.80 3.91 -28.47
N LYS A 17 6.94 5.21 -28.70
CA LYS A 17 7.99 5.99 -28.04
C LYS A 17 7.68 6.13 -26.55
N ALA A 18 8.70 6.20 -25.71
CA ALA A 18 8.52 6.40 -24.26
C ALA A 18 7.69 7.65 -23.95
N SER A 19 7.86 8.72 -24.74
CA SER A 19 7.08 9.96 -24.63
C SER A 19 5.59 9.79 -24.95
N GLN A 20 5.22 8.84 -25.82
CA GLN A 20 3.83 8.55 -26.15
C GLN A 20 3.19 7.70 -25.05
N ALA A 21 3.88 6.67 -24.57
CA ALA A 21 3.43 5.86 -23.45
C ALA A 21 3.19 6.70 -22.18
N LEU A 22 4.13 7.60 -21.84
CA LEU A 22 3.98 8.49 -20.69
C LEU A 22 2.78 9.46 -20.80
N LYS A 23 2.40 9.86 -22.02
CA LYS A 23 1.19 10.68 -22.25
C LYS A 23 -0.09 9.89 -22.03
N VAL A 24 -0.10 8.59 -22.34
CA VAL A 24 -1.26 7.70 -22.11
C VAL A 24 -1.47 7.46 -20.61
N LEU A 25 -0.39 7.40 -19.83
CA LEU A 25 -0.47 7.19 -18.38
C LEU A 25 -1.04 8.40 -17.62
N GLU A 26 -0.97 9.61 -18.18
CA GLU A 26 -1.49 10.81 -17.54
C GLU A 26 -2.98 10.69 -17.19
N GLY A 27 -3.32 10.92 -15.91
CA GLY A 27 -4.67 10.79 -15.38
C GLY A 27 -5.03 9.37 -14.91
N THR A 28 -4.14 8.39 -15.08
CA THR A 28 -4.35 7.03 -14.56
C THR A 28 -4.34 7.05 -13.04
N ILE A 29 -5.36 6.44 -12.44
CA ILE A 29 -5.44 6.21 -11.01
C ILE A 29 -4.70 4.92 -10.68
N PHE A 30 -3.79 4.99 -9.71
CA PHE A 30 -3.07 3.86 -9.17
C PHE A 30 -3.53 3.63 -7.73
N CYS A 31 -3.87 2.39 -7.42
CA CYS A 31 -4.09 1.94 -6.05
C CYS A 31 -2.95 1.01 -5.67
N SER A 32 -2.29 1.26 -4.55
CA SER A 32 -1.36 0.28 -4.01
C SER A 32 -2.11 -0.79 -3.21
N GLU A 33 -1.54 -1.98 -3.14
CA GLU A 33 -2.06 -3.02 -2.25
C GLU A 33 -1.85 -2.64 -0.78
N PHE A 34 -0.74 -1.96 -0.47
CA PHE A 34 -0.41 -1.50 0.88
C PHE A 34 0.42 -0.22 0.88
N LEU A 35 0.46 0.45 2.02
CA LEU A 35 1.35 1.55 2.32
C LEU A 35 2.74 1.00 2.73
N PRO A 36 3.82 1.39 2.04
CA PRO A 36 5.17 1.02 2.49
C PRO A 36 5.52 1.66 3.84
N PHE A 37 4.97 2.83 4.15
CA PHE A 37 5.12 3.54 5.43
C PHE A 37 3.79 4.15 5.86
N SER A 38 3.55 4.15 7.17
CA SER A 38 2.42 4.84 7.81
C SER A 38 2.38 6.31 7.39
N LEU A 39 1.17 6.83 7.13
CA LEU A 39 0.95 8.27 6.91
C LEU A 39 0.88 9.07 8.22
N GLY A 40 0.62 8.41 9.34
CA GLY A 40 0.56 9.06 10.65
C GLY A 40 1.88 8.95 11.41
N ILE A 41 2.20 10.01 12.18
CA ILE A 41 3.28 10.01 13.17
C ILE A 41 2.76 9.31 14.42
N TYR A 42 2.69 7.98 14.36
CA TYR A 42 2.41 7.18 15.54
C TYR A 42 3.75 6.74 16.14
N PRO A 43 3.92 6.79 17.47
CA PRO A 43 5.02 6.08 18.08
C PRO A 43 4.83 4.59 17.75
N SER A 44 5.79 4.02 17.04
CA SER A 44 5.87 2.59 16.84
C SER A 44 6.14 1.90 18.19
N HIS A 45 6.16 0.57 18.18
CA HIS A 45 6.31 -0.26 19.38
C HIS A 45 7.66 -0.06 20.07
N ARG A 46 8.61 0.53 19.35
CA ARG A 46 9.93 0.88 19.85
C ARG A 46 10.01 2.32 20.37
N HIS A 47 8.90 3.03 20.51
CA HIS A 47 8.84 4.46 20.82
C HIS A 47 9.50 5.37 19.78
N PHE A 48 9.92 4.84 18.62
CA PHE A 48 10.37 5.63 17.48
C PHE A 48 9.17 6.01 16.62
N SER A 49 9.17 7.25 16.12
CA SER A 49 8.27 7.68 15.07
C SER A 49 8.54 6.96 13.75
N THR A 50 7.55 6.92 12.88
CA THR A 50 7.69 6.43 11.50
C THR A 50 8.82 7.13 10.76
N ASN A 51 9.03 8.44 11.00
CA ASN A 51 10.07 9.22 10.36
C ASN A 51 11.48 8.84 10.82
N GLU A 52 11.68 8.59 12.11
CA GLU A 52 12.97 8.13 12.63
C GLU A 52 13.31 6.74 12.09
N THR A 53 12.33 5.85 12.03
CA THR A 53 12.55 4.52 11.47
C THR A 53 12.81 4.55 9.96
N TYR A 54 12.11 5.43 9.24
CA TYR A 54 12.38 5.68 7.82
C TYR A 54 13.81 6.19 7.59
N ALA A 55 14.26 7.17 8.37
CA ALA A 55 15.60 7.73 8.26
C ALA A 55 16.69 6.68 8.55
N ASP A 56 16.46 5.83 9.55
CA ASP A 56 17.40 4.76 9.89
C ASP A 56 17.44 3.66 8.81
N LEU A 57 16.27 3.24 8.30
CA LEU A 57 16.18 2.31 7.18
C LEU A 57 16.80 2.88 5.90
N GLU A 58 16.56 4.16 5.59
CA GLU A 58 17.18 4.84 4.45
C GLU A 58 18.71 4.86 4.60
N ARG A 59 19.22 5.20 5.79
CA ARG A 59 20.67 5.20 6.07
C ARG A 59 21.31 3.83 5.86
N ILE A 60 20.64 2.75 6.29
CA ILE A 60 21.16 1.38 6.21
C ILE A 60 21.07 0.81 4.78
N LEU A 61 19.99 1.13 4.05
CA LEU A 61 19.62 0.46 2.80
C LEU A 61 19.95 1.22 1.53
N LYS A 62 19.97 2.57 1.57
CA LYS A 62 20.29 3.43 0.42
C LYS A 62 21.64 3.13 -0.23
N PRO A 63 22.72 2.81 0.51
CA PRO A 63 24.01 2.45 -0.10
C PRO A 63 24.00 1.10 -0.83
N LYS A 64 23.02 0.23 -0.56
CA LYS A 64 23.06 -1.17 -1.00
C LYS A 64 22.07 -1.52 -2.12
N THR A 65 20.93 -0.83 -2.22
CA THR A 65 19.82 -1.31 -3.09
C THR A 65 19.03 -0.22 -3.82
N GLY A 66 19.34 1.06 -3.60
CA GLY A 66 18.53 2.18 -4.09
C GLY A 66 17.21 2.37 -3.32
N LEU A 67 16.66 3.59 -3.35
CA LEU A 67 15.53 3.99 -2.50
C LEU A 67 14.20 3.29 -2.85
N ALA A 68 13.99 2.87 -4.10
CA ALA A 68 12.74 2.24 -4.51
C ALA A 68 12.60 0.78 -3.98
N LYS A 69 13.70 0.03 -3.90
CA LYS A 69 13.71 -1.34 -3.34
C LYS A 69 13.64 -1.38 -1.82
N SER A 70 14.08 -0.32 -1.13
CA SER A 70 14.10 -0.26 0.33
C SER A 70 12.72 -0.05 0.95
N LEU A 71 11.76 0.51 0.22
CA LEU A 71 10.46 0.88 0.80
C LEU A 71 9.54 -0.30 1.10
N TYR A 72 9.64 -1.37 0.31
CA TYR A 72 8.94 -2.63 0.60
C TYR A 72 9.48 -3.32 1.87
N GLN A 73 10.69 -2.98 2.33
CA GLN A 73 11.32 -3.62 3.48
C GLN A 73 10.74 -3.17 4.83
N ALA A 74 10.09 -2.00 4.89
CA ALA A 74 9.40 -1.57 6.10
C ALA A 74 8.22 -2.50 6.47
N SER A 75 7.52 -3.03 5.45
CA SER A 75 6.49 -4.04 5.65
C SER A 75 7.07 -5.36 6.21
N LEU A 76 8.30 -5.73 5.81
CA LEU A 76 9.02 -6.91 6.30
C LEU A 76 9.51 -6.74 7.73
N TYR A 77 9.91 -5.53 8.10
CA TYR A 77 10.29 -5.19 9.47
C TYR A 77 9.15 -5.44 10.45
N ASP A 78 7.94 -5.00 10.11
CA ASP A 78 6.73 -5.22 10.91
C ASP A 78 6.38 -6.72 11.02
N ASN A 79 6.63 -7.53 9.97
CA ASN A 79 6.42 -8.98 10.04
C ASN A 79 7.28 -9.66 11.10
N VAL A 80 8.56 -9.27 11.24
CA VAL A 80 9.47 -9.84 12.24
C VAL A 80 8.96 -9.53 13.65
N TRP A 81 8.49 -8.30 13.87
CA TRP A 81 7.86 -7.92 15.14
C TRP A 81 6.58 -8.68 15.42
N ALA A 82 5.71 -8.83 14.44
CA ALA A 82 4.48 -9.61 14.58
C ALA A 82 4.77 -11.06 14.98
N ILE A 83 5.76 -11.70 14.34
CA ILE A 83 6.20 -13.06 14.70
C ILE A 83 6.74 -13.08 16.14
N GLY A 84 7.60 -12.13 16.52
CA GLY A 84 8.14 -12.05 17.88
C GLY A 84 7.04 -11.89 18.95
N MET A 85 6.04 -11.04 18.68
CA MET A 85 4.87 -10.88 19.56
C MET A 85 4.06 -12.17 19.67
N ALA A 86 3.77 -12.82 18.54
CA ALA A 86 3.03 -14.08 18.52
C ALA A 86 3.76 -15.19 19.29
N ILE A 87 5.08 -15.31 19.12
CA ILE A 87 5.91 -16.25 19.88
C ILE A 87 5.83 -15.94 21.37
N ASN A 88 5.95 -14.68 21.76
CA ASN A 88 5.90 -14.26 23.16
C ASN A 88 4.55 -14.61 23.81
N GLU A 89 3.42 -14.33 23.15
CA GLU A 89 2.10 -14.70 23.67
C GLU A 89 1.90 -16.23 23.69
N THR A 90 2.44 -16.92 22.69
CA THR A 90 2.41 -18.39 22.63
C THR A 90 3.15 -18.98 23.83
N LEU A 91 4.35 -18.50 24.14
CA LEU A 91 5.14 -18.99 25.27
C LEU A 91 4.45 -18.77 26.62
N LYS A 92 3.65 -17.72 26.79
CA LYS A 92 2.83 -17.50 28.00
C LYS A 92 1.70 -18.52 28.17
N THR A 93 1.32 -19.20 27.09
CA THR A 93 0.26 -20.22 27.09
C THR A 93 0.76 -21.57 27.62
N PHE A 94 2.08 -21.75 27.72
CA PHE A 94 2.69 -23.02 28.11
C PHE A 94 3.48 -22.89 29.40
N THR A 95 3.48 -23.94 30.21
CA THR A 95 4.36 -24.03 31.38
C THR A 95 5.82 -24.19 30.96
N VAL A 96 6.76 -23.82 31.84
CA VAL A 96 8.21 -23.96 31.60
C VAL A 96 8.59 -25.41 31.26
N ASP A 97 7.92 -26.39 31.85
CA ASP A 97 8.19 -27.81 31.62
C ASP A 97 7.63 -28.30 30.27
N GLU A 98 6.46 -27.79 29.84
CA GLU A 98 5.96 -28.00 28.47
C GLU A 98 6.92 -27.41 27.43
N VAL A 99 7.46 -26.20 27.67
CA VAL A 99 8.40 -25.53 26.76
C VAL A 99 9.75 -26.25 26.68
N LYS A 100 10.29 -26.74 27.80
CA LYS A 100 11.54 -27.52 27.82
C LYS A 100 11.44 -28.81 26.99
N ASN A 101 10.25 -29.43 26.97
CA ASN A 101 9.97 -30.61 26.16
C ASN A 101 9.86 -30.30 24.65
N TYR A 102 9.72 -29.03 24.24
CA TYR A 102 9.69 -28.62 22.83
C TYR A 102 11.07 -28.52 22.15
N LYS A 103 12.18 -28.67 22.89
CA LYS A 103 13.54 -28.76 22.30
C LYS A 103 13.69 -29.90 21.28
N HIS A 104 12.77 -30.87 21.31
CA HIS A 104 12.70 -32.00 20.38
C HIS A 104 11.51 -31.93 19.43
N SER A 105 10.95 -30.73 19.18
CA SER A 105 9.79 -30.57 18.30
C SER A 105 10.07 -31.13 16.90
N THR A 106 9.65 -32.37 16.71
CA THR A 106 9.24 -32.89 15.41
C THR A 106 8.08 -32.02 14.91
N ASN A 107 7.83 -32.00 13.61
CA ASN A 107 6.70 -31.29 12.97
C ASN A 107 5.30 -31.76 13.46
N GLU A 108 5.22 -32.49 14.55
CA GLU A 108 4.06 -33.23 15.04
C GLU A 108 3.36 -32.53 16.21
N ASN A 109 3.97 -31.49 16.81
CA ASN A 109 3.34 -30.80 17.93
C ASN A 109 2.25 -29.81 17.48
N LYS A 110 1.08 -30.37 17.16
CA LYS A 110 -0.11 -29.61 16.74
C LYS A 110 -0.59 -28.60 17.79
N LYS A 111 -0.40 -28.88 19.09
CA LYS A 111 -0.80 -27.97 20.16
C LYS A 111 0.01 -26.67 20.12
N LEU A 112 1.33 -26.77 19.99
CA LEU A 112 2.22 -25.61 19.86
C LEU A 112 1.96 -24.85 18.56
N LEU A 113 1.81 -25.56 17.44
CA LEU A 113 1.57 -24.94 16.14
C LEU A 113 0.23 -24.18 16.09
N ASN A 114 -0.83 -24.77 16.62
CA ASN A 114 -2.14 -24.12 16.69
C ASN A 114 -2.10 -22.88 17.59
N ALA A 115 -1.47 -22.99 18.78
CA ALA A 115 -1.32 -21.83 19.67
C ALA A 115 -0.51 -20.71 19.01
N LEU A 116 0.55 -21.04 18.27
CA LEU A 116 1.31 -20.04 17.52
C LEU A 116 0.48 -19.40 16.41
N TYR A 117 -0.27 -20.21 15.66
CA TYR A 117 -1.13 -19.72 14.58
C TYR A 117 -2.24 -18.81 15.10
N ASP A 118 -2.94 -19.21 16.16
CA ASP A 118 -4.02 -18.44 16.77
C ASP A 118 -3.50 -17.12 17.35
N ASN A 119 -2.34 -17.15 18.02
CA ASN A 119 -1.70 -15.93 18.53
C ASN A 119 -1.20 -15.04 17.39
N LEU A 120 -0.70 -15.61 16.30
CA LEU A 120 -0.28 -14.85 15.12
C LEU A 120 -1.48 -14.13 14.48
N LEU A 121 -2.61 -14.82 14.31
CA LEU A 121 -3.86 -14.20 13.83
C LEU A 121 -4.43 -13.17 14.81
N GLY A 122 -4.07 -13.26 16.08
CA GLY A 122 -4.42 -12.29 17.13
C GLY A 122 -3.53 -11.06 17.18
N VAL A 123 -2.43 -11.00 16.43
CA VAL A 123 -1.49 -9.87 16.49
C VAL A 123 -2.15 -8.59 15.97
N TYR A 124 -2.05 -7.55 16.79
CA TYR A 124 -2.31 -6.17 16.40
C TYR A 124 -1.09 -5.31 16.73
N LEU A 125 -0.57 -4.61 15.72
CA LEU A 125 0.68 -3.85 15.78
C LEU A 125 0.49 -2.51 15.04
N GLN A 126 0.61 -1.38 15.74
CA GLN A 126 0.95 -0.09 15.10
C GLN A 126 2.44 0.01 14.64
N GLY A 127 2.73 -0.53 13.46
CA GLY A 127 4.08 -0.64 12.91
C GLY A 127 4.54 0.58 12.10
N VAL A 128 5.70 0.45 11.47
CA VAL A 128 6.26 1.50 10.60
C VAL A 128 5.48 1.63 9.30
N SER A 129 4.86 0.54 8.84
CA SER A 129 3.96 0.52 7.68
C SER A 129 2.51 0.84 8.04
N GLY A 130 2.23 1.20 9.29
CA GLY A 130 0.89 1.55 9.78
C GLY A 130 0.29 0.46 10.64
N ARG A 131 -1.04 0.40 10.72
CA ARG A 131 -1.72 -0.66 11.44
C ARG A 131 -1.49 -1.99 10.73
N TYR A 132 -1.11 -2.98 11.52
CA TYR A 132 -0.83 -4.34 11.11
C TYR A 132 -1.75 -5.26 11.89
N TYR A 133 -2.52 -6.05 11.16
CA TYR A 133 -3.36 -7.10 11.72
C TYR A 133 -3.67 -8.11 10.64
N TYR A 134 -4.00 -9.33 11.06
CA TYR A 134 -4.40 -10.38 10.14
C TYR A 134 -5.93 -10.44 10.03
N ASN A 135 -6.41 -10.67 8.82
CA ASN A 135 -7.77 -11.14 8.62
C ASN A 135 -7.86 -12.56 9.17
N LYS A 136 -8.67 -12.77 10.22
CA LYS A 136 -8.78 -14.07 10.89
C LYS A 136 -9.37 -15.18 10.02
N THR A 137 -10.07 -14.83 8.94
CA THR A 137 -10.68 -15.80 8.02
C THR A 137 -9.71 -16.21 6.92
N THR A 138 -9.02 -15.25 6.31
CA THR A 138 -8.13 -15.53 5.16
C THR A 138 -6.67 -15.70 5.52
N GLY A 139 -6.27 -15.31 6.74
CA GLY A 139 -4.87 -15.19 7.14
C GLY A 139 -4.12 -14.08 6.39
N ALA A 140 -4.81 -13.28 5.57
CA ALA A 140 -4.18 -12.20 4.83
C ALA A 140 -3.90 -11.02 5.78
N ARG A 141 -2.66 -10.53 5.73
CA ARG A 141 -2.30 -9.25 6.36
C ARG A 141 -3.18 -8.15 5.77
N GLN A 142 -3.75 -7.33 6.65
CA GLN A 142 -4.44 -6.11 6.29
C GLN A 142 -3.54 -4.92 6.60
N SER A 143 -3.60 -3.92 5.73
CA SER A 143 -2.91 -2.64 5.89
C SER A 143 -3.64 -1.57 5.10
N ASP A 144 -3.40 -0.32 5.47
CA ASP A 144 -3.92 0.81 4.73
C ASP A 144 -3.26 0.85 3.33
N SER A 145 -4.02 1.24 2.31
CA SER A 145 -3.58 1.38 0.92
C SER A 145 -3.52 2.86 0.53
N TYR A 146 -2.67 3.25 -0.44
CA TYR A 146 -2.76 4.61 -1.01
C TYR A 146 -3.41 4.61 -2.38
N VAL A 147 -4.07 5.73 -2.67
CA VAL A 147 -4.57 6.06 -4.00
C VAL A 147 -3.75 7.23 -4.53
N GLY A 148 -3.23 7.08 -5.75
CA GLY A 148 -2.47 8.10 -6.45
C GLY A 148 -2.98 8.33 -7.87
N ILE A 149 -2.61 9.46 -8.45
CA ILE A 149 -2.85 9.79 -9.85
C ILE A 149 -1.53 10.17 -10.52
N TRP A 150 -1.34 9.72 -11.75
CA TRP A 150 -0.22 10.15 -12.56
C TRP A 150 -0.49 11.53 -13.14
N ASP A 151 0.28 12.54 -12.73
CA ASP A 151 0.06 13.92 -13.15
C ASP A 151 0.69 14.23 -14.52
N SER A 152 0.36 15.42 -15.03
CA SER A 152 0.91 15.93 -16.30
C SER A 152 2.42 16.16 -16.28
N LYS A 153 3.03 16.23 -15.09
CA LYS A 153 4.47 16.33 -14.87
C LYS A 153 5.13 14.96 -14.70
N LYS A 154 4.44 13.88 -15.07
CA LYS A 154 4.94 12.50 -15.02
C LYS A 154 5.34 12.07 -13.61
N THR A 155 4.60 12.54 -12.62
CA THR A 155 4.82 12.25 -11.21
C THR A 155 3.57 11.60 -10.64
N LEU A 156 3.76 10.52 -9.88
CA LEU A 156 2.68 9.95 -9.09
C LEU A 156 2.38 10.85 -7.89
N ILE A 157 1.22 11.51 -7.92
CA ILE A 157 0.71 12.33 -6.81
C ILE A 157 -0.24 11.49 -5.97
N LYS A 158 -0.06 11.49 -4.65
CA LYS A 158 -1.00 10.84 -3.73
C LYS A 158 -2.26 11.68 -3.58
N ILE A 159 -3.42 11.05 -3.74
CA ILE A 159 -4.74 11.71 -3.69
C ILE A 159 -5.64 11.15 -2.60
N GLY A 160 -5.25 10.06 -1.94
CA GLY A 160 -6.06 9.47 -0.89
C GLY A 160 -5.45 8.22 -0.30
N TYR A 161 -6.19 7.62 0.62
CA TYR A 161 -5.87 6.34 1.23
C TYR A 161 -7.14 5.56 1.55
N PHE A 162 -7.02 4.24 1.58
CA PHE A 162 -8.08 3.33 2.00
C PHE A 162 -7.69 2.66 3.32
N ASP A 163 -8.55 2.81 4.32
CA ASP A 163 -8.46 2.13 5.60
C ASP A 163 -9.18 0.79 5.50
N ALA A 164 -8.41 -0.30 5.46
CA ALA A 164 -8.96 -1.65 5.35
C ALA A 164 -9.77 -2.08 6.59
N LYS A 165 -9.51 -1.49 7.76
CA LYS A 165 -10.16 -1.89 9.02
C LYS A 165 -11.57 -1.34 9.10
N GLU A 166 -11.68 -0.05 8.81
CA GLU A 166 -12.95 0.69 8.87
C GLU A 166 -13.69 0.67 7.52
N SER A 167 -13.11 0.03 6.50
CA SER A 167 -13.63 0.03 5.11
C SER A 167 -13.89 1.45 4.59
N ASN A 168 -12.99 2.37 4.90
CA ASN A 168 -13.18 3.79 4.63
C ASN A 168 -12.17 4.31 3.59
N LEU A 169 -12.68 4.94 2.53
CA LEU A 169 -11.88 5.60 1.51
C LEU A 169 -11.84 7.11 1.77
N THR A 170 -10.66 7.64 2.06
CA THR A 170 -10.44 9.08 2.17
C THR A 170 -9.77 9.58 0.91
N ILE A 171 -10.46 10.44 0.16
CA ILE A 171 -9.88 11.17 -0.97
C ILE A 171 -9.64 12.61 -0.54
N THR A 172 -8.38 13.01 -0.57
CA THR A 172 -7.98 14.41 -0.37
C THR A 172 -8.14 15.12 -1.71
N GLN A 173 -9.02 16.12 -1.78
CA GLN A 173 -9.07 17.02 -2.93
C GLN A 173 -7.74 17.76 -3.03
N SER A 174 -6.83 17.23 -3.85
CA SER A 174 -5.60 17.92 -4.18
C SER A 174 -5.87 18.83 -5.37
N PRO A 175 -5.58 20.14 -5.28
CA PRO A 175 -5.72 21.06 -6.41
C PRO A 175 -4.80 20.69 -7.59
N ALA A 176 -3.86 19.76 -7.39
CA ALA A 176 -3.05 19.18 -8.46
C ALA A 176 -3.78 18.12 -9.30
N VAL A 177 -4.93 17.62 -8.83
CA VAL A 177 -5.78 16.67 -9.57
C VAL A 177 -6.69 17.46 -10.49
N ILE A 178 -6.30 17.56 -11.75
CA ILE A 178 -7.06 18.28 -12.78
C ILE A 178 -7.59 17.27 -13.79
N TRP A 179 -8.90 17.09 -13.84
CA TRP A 179 -9.54 16.25 -14.83
C TRP A 179 -9.59 16.97 -16.18
N LYS A 180 -9.25 16.25 -17.26
CA LYS A 180 -9.23 16.80 -18.63
C LYS A 180 -10.61 16.96 -19.28
N SER A 181 -11.69 16.53 -18.61
CA SER A 181 -13.03 16.65 -19.17
C SER A 181 -13.49 18.12 -19.27
N LYS A 182 -14.46 18.39 -20.15
CA LYS A 182 -15.09 19.72 -20.22
C LYS A 182 -15.72 20.06 -18.86
N GLY A 183 -15.13 21.03 -18.17
CA GLY A 183 -15.60 21.49 -16.86
C GLY A 183 -14.81 20.95 -15.67
N GLY A 184 -13.73 20.19 -15.89
CA GLY A 184 -12.88 19.69 -14.80
C GLY A 184 -13.53 18.61 -13.94
N THR A 185 -14.54 17.92 -14.47
CA THR A 185 -15.26 16.84 -13.77
C THR A 185 -14.67 15.46 -14.10
N THR A 186 -15.00 14.44 -13.31
CA THR A 186 -14.68 13.06 -13.70
C THR A 186 -15.41 12.70 -15.00
N PRO A 187 -14.82 11.87 -15.88
CA PRO A 187 -15.53 11.33 -17.03
C PRO A 187 -16.70 10.45 -16.57
N LEU A 188 -17.72 10.33 -17.43
CA LEU A 188 -18.83 9.41 -17.25
C LEU A 188 -18.54 8.09 -17.96
N ASP A 189 -19.14 7.00 -17.48
CA ASP A 189 -19.01 5.68 -18.10
C ASP A 189 -19.66 5.60 -19.50
N SER A 190 -20.58 6.52 -19.80
CA SER A 190 -21.30 6.57 -21.08
C SER A 190 -21.54 8.00 -21.57
N GLU A 191 -21.71 8.14 -22.88
CA GLU A 191 -22.06 9.41 -23.51
C GLU A 191 -23.54 9.75 -23.30
N ILE A 192 -23.84 11.04 -23.19
CA ILE A 192 -25.22 11.54 -23.13
C ILE A 192 -25.70 11.79 -24.56
N GLU A 193 -26.71 11.05 -25.00
CA GLU A 193 -27.32 11.26 -26.31
C GLU A 193 -28.20 12.52 -26.32
N HIS A 194 -27.84 13.49 -27.17
CA HIS A 194 -28.62 14.69 -27.38
C HIS A 194 -29.37 14.63 -28.71
N VAL A 195 -30.70 14.51 -28.65
CA VAL A 195 -31.56 14.62 -29.83
C VAL A 195 -31.74 16.08 -30.21
N VAL A 196 -31.00 16.53 -31.23
CA VAL A 196 -31.09 17.91 -31.74
C VAL A 196 -32.03 17.98 -32.95
N ARG A 197 -33.19 18.62 -32.78
CA ARG A 197 -34.10 18.93 -33.91
C ARG A 197 -33.62 20.20 -34.61
N ARG A 198 -33.28 20.12 -35.90
CA ARG A 198 -32.91 21.29 -36.71
C ARG A 198 -34.17 21.98 -37.25
N ARG A 199 -34.33 23.27 -36.94
CA ARG A 199 -35.44 24.10 -37.46
C ARG A 199 -34.98 24.79 -38.74
N ILE A 200 -35.79 24.72 -39.80
CA ILE A 200 -35.58 25.50 -41.02
C ILE A 200 -36.14 26.91 -40.77
N SER A 201 -35.28 27.93 -40.71
CA SER A 201 -35.71 29.32 -40.74
C SER A 201 -35.88 29.75 -42.20
N LYS A 202 -37.10 30.09 -42.61
CA LYS A 202 -37.31 30.78 -43.88
C LYS A 202 -36.80 32.21 -43.72
N THR A 203 -35.67 32.52 -44.34
CA THR A 203 -35.28 33.91 -44.64
C THR A 203 -36.26 34.43 -45.68
N SER A 204 -37.10 35.38 -45.27
CA SER A 204 -37.95 36.22 -46.12
C SER A 204 -37.15 37.36 -46.73
#